data_AF-A0A2E9YQ83-F1
#
_entry.id   AF-A0A2E9YQ83-F1
#
_cell.length_a   1.000
_cell.length_b   1.000
_cell.length_c   1.000
_cell.angle_alpha   90.00
_cell.angle_beta   90.00
_cell.angle_gamma   90.00
#
_symmetry.space_group_name_H-M   'P 1'
#
loop_
_entity.id
_entity.type
_entity.pdbx_description
1 polymer ?
#
loop_
_entity_poly.entity_id
_entity_poly.type
_entity_poly.pdbx_seq_one_letter_code
_entity_poly.pdbx_strand_id
1 'polypeptide(L)'
;MKYEEITSQATAEWADMTSGRVPLVRIGTAMCGHAAGAFRVLKALQKYLDSKGLKANIQEVGCLGLCYAEPLLDIKKPGKSRLFFNNVTPEEIEYIVDEYLINEGYPKEKVFGYIGEEGPVNGEDSLESMPGLKLQNRIALRNAGHTSPHDINQYIANGGYAGLYKALTDMSPSEVIDEVKNSGLRGRGGAAFPTGVKWSFLVGSPGPTKYILCNCEEGDPGAYNDKGILESDPHTLLEGLAIAGYATGASNGIVFIRHGHDGPIERTEKAIEQAYDLGLIGNNILGTDFNFDIEVALTGESYVAGEETALMEA
;
A
#
# COMPACT_ATOMS: atom_id res chain seq x y z
N MET A 1 -6.47 14.99 16.86
CA MET A 1 -6.86 15.79 15.68
C MET A 1 -8.17 15.21 15.15
N LYS A 2 -9.08 16.02 14.59
CA LYS A 2 -10.30 15.43 13.99
C LYS A 2 -9.95 14.79 12.66
N TYR A 3 -10.57 13.64 12.34
CA TYR A 3 -10.28 12.91 11.11
C TYR A 3 -10.46 13.76 9.84
N GLU A 4 -11.44 14.68 9.86
CA GLU A 4 -11.70 15.61 8.75
C GLU A 4 -10.56 16.60 8.52
N GLU A 5 -9.86 17.02 9.58
CA GLU A 5 -8.71 17.93 9.48
C GLU A 5 -7.53 17.20 8.84
N ILE A 6 -7.25 15.98 9.31
CA ILE A 6 -6.22 15.10 8.73
C ILE A 6 -6.50 14.87 7.25
N THR A 7 -7.75 14.51 6.92
CA THR A 7 -8.17 14.22 5.54
C THR A 7 -8.05 15.46 4.65
N SER A 8 -8.44 16.63 5.15
CA SER A 8 -8.35 17.89 4.39
C SER A 8 -6.90 18.24 4.07
N GLN A 9 -6.00 18.11 5.05
CA GLN A 9 -4.56 18.34 4.85
C GLN A 9 -3.98 17.34 3.84
N ALA A 10 -4.20 16.04 4.06
CA ALA A 10 -3.75 14.98 3.18
C ALA A 10 -4.22 15.17 1.73
N THR A 11 -5.49 15.54 1.54
CA THR A 11 -6.06 15.82 0.22
C THR A 11 -5.39 17.00 -0.46
N ALA A 12 -5.08 18.08 0.28
CA ALA A 12 -4.39 19.25 -0.27
C ALA A 12 -2.95 18.92 -0.69
N GLU A 13 -2.22 18.16 0.14
CA GLU A 13 -0.86 17.70 -0.18
C GLU A 13 -0.85 16.77 -1.40
N TRP A 14 -1.79 15.84 -1.48
CA TRP A 14 -1.94 14.94 -2.63
C TRP A 14 -2.30 15.68 -3.92
N ALA A 15 -3.18 16.68 -3.83
CA ALA A 15 -3.55 17.51 -4.98
C ALA A 15 -2.36 18.34 -5.49
N ASP A 16 -1.58 18.97 -4.61
CA ASP A 16 -0.36 19.69 -4.99
C ASP A 16 0.67 18.76 -5.63
N MET A 17 0.75 17.52 -5.15
CA MET A 17 1.69 16.55 -5.69
C MET A 17 1.30 16.00 -7.08
N THR A 18 0.01 15.71 -7.30
CA THR A 18 -0.50 15.04 -8.51
C THR A 18 -0.95 15.99 -9.62
N SER A 19 -1.38 17.19 -9.25
CA SER A 19 -1.85 18.24 -10.15
C SER A 19 -0.98 19.49 -10.08
N GLY A 20 0.17 19.40 -9.42
CA GLY A 20 1.09 20.50 -9.19
C GLY A 20 1.77 21.04 -10.42
N ARG A 21 2.72 21.95 -10.17
CA ARG A 21 3.48 22.66 -11.20
C ARG A 21 4.70 21.90 -11.73
N VAL A 22 5.10 20.82 -11.07
CA VAL A 22 6.25 19.99 -11.44
C VAL A 22 5.79 18.57 -11.77
N PRO A 23 6.52 17.83 -12.62
CA PRO A 23 6.21 16.44 -12.89
C PRO A 23 6.27 15.58 -11.62
N LEU A 24 5.39 14.58 -11.54
CA LEU A 24 5.46 13.52 -10.56
C LEU A 24 6.05 12.27 -11.22
N VAL A 25 7.17 11.82 -10.69
CA VAL A 25 7.92 10.67 -11.15
C VAL A 25 7.82 9.57 -10.09
N ARG A 26 7.39 8.38 -10.48
CA ARG A 26 7.24 7.23 -9.59
C ARG A 26 8.06 6.06 -10.08
N ILE A 27 8.64 5.31 -9.14
CA ILE A 27 9.39 4.09 -9.43
C ILE A 27 8.86 2.97 -8.54
N GLY A 28 8.56 1.82 -9.15
CA GLY A 28 8.21 0.60 -8.42
C GLY A 28 9.41 0.04 -7.66
N THR A 29 9.40 0.10 -6.34
CA THR A 29 10.53 -0.37 -5.49
C THR A 29 10.14 -1.48 -4.52
N ALA A 30 8.96 -2.09 -4.69
CA ALA A 30 8.66 -3.39 -4.08
C ALA A 30 9.73 -4.44 -4.49
N MET A 31 9.77 -5.58 -3.81
CA MET A 31 10.85 -6.58 -3.96
C MET A 31 11.14 -6.98 -5.41
N CYS A 32 10.12 -7.10 -6.26
CA CYS A 32 10.30 -7.37 -7.69
C CYS A 32 11.04 -6.24 -8.43
N GLY A 33 10.69 -4.99 -8.15
CA GLY A 33 11.39 -3.82 -8.69
C GLY A 33 12.81 -3.73 -8.16
N HIS A 34 13.01 -3.98 -6.87
CA HIS A 34 14.35 -4.03 -6.27
C HIS A 34 15.21 -5.09 -6.97
N ALA A 35 14.71 -6.33 -7.11
CA ALA A 35 15.40 -7.41 -7.77
C ALA A 35 15.74 -7.07 -9.25
N ALA A 36 14.86 -6.33 -9.93
CA ALA A 36 15.09 -5.86 -11.30
C ALA A 36 16.05 -4.65 -11.40
N GLY A 37 16.43 -4.04 -10.27
CA GLY A 37 17.40 -2.94 -10.21
C GLY A 37 16.81 -1.54 -10.03
N ALA A 38 15.55 -1.41 -9.61
CA ALA A 38 14.84 -0.13 -9.45
C ALA A 38 15.57 0.88 -8.56
N PHE A 39 16.26 0.44 -7.50
CA PHE A 39 17.04 1.33 -6.63
C PHE A 39 18.21 2.01 -7.36
N ARG A 40 18.83 1.32 -8.32
CA ARG A 40 19.88 1.91 -9.18
C ARG A 40 19.29 2.93 -10.14
N VAL A 41 18.09 2.65 -10.67
CA VAL A 41 17.32 3.57 -11.53
C VAL A 41 16.92 4.83 -10.75
N LEU A 42 16.37 4.69 -9.54
CA LEU A 42 16.03 5.81 -8.66
C LEU A 42 17.24 6.69 -8.36
N LYS A 43 18.39 6.09 -8.01
CA LYS A 43 19.63 6.83 -7.75
C LYS A 43 20.13 7.58 -8.99
N ALA A 44 20.07 6.95 -10.17
CA ALA A 44 20.44 7.59 -11.43
C ALA A 44 19.50 8.75 -11.76
N LEU A 45 18.18 8.56 -11.60
CA LEU A 45 17.15 9.58 -11.79
C LEU A 45 17.40 10.80 -10.91
N GLN A 46 17.53 10.61 -9.59
CA GLN A 46 17.77 11.71 -8.65
C GLN A 46 19.03 12.50 -9.03
N LYS A 47 20.15 11.78 -9.24
CA LYS A 47 21.42 12.39 -9.62
C LYS A 47 21.29 13.21 -10.92
N TYR A 48 20.57 12.68 -11.91
CA TYR A 48 20.45 13.34 -13.20
C TYR A 48 19.57 14.60 -13.12
N LEU A 49 18.42 14.51 -12.46
CA LEU A 49 17.54 15.66 -12.22
C LEU A 49 18.27 16.78 -11.46
N ASP A 50 19.02 16.43 -10.40
CA ASP A 50 19.84 17.38 -9.65
C ASP A 50 20.90 18.04 -10.53
N SER A 51 21.58 17.28 -11.39
CA SER A 51 22.62 17.80 -12.30
C SER A 51 22.08 18.79 -13.34
N LYS A 52 20.79 18.69 -13.69
CA LYS A 52 20.11 19.60 -14.62
C LYS A 52 19.34 20.72 -13.91
N GLY A 53 19.27 20.71 -12.57
CA GLY A 53 18.43 21.62 -11.80
C GLY A 53 16.93 21.46 -12.08
N LEU A 54 16.51 20.28 -12.52
CA LEU A 54 15.11 19.98 -12.81
C LEU A 54 14.35 19.66 -11.52
N LYS A 55 13.20 20.30 -11.35
CA LYS A 55 12.32 20.02 -10.22
C LYS A 55 11.29 18.97 -10.62
N ALA A 56 11.17 17.92 -9.81
CA ALA A 56 10.14 16.91 -9.92
C ALA A 56 9.82 16.36 -8.52
N ASN A 57 8.59 15.93 -8.31
CA ASN A 57 8.23 15.13 -7.15
C ASN A 57 8.62 13.69 -7.46
N ILE A 58 9.49 13.07 -6.66
CA ILE A 58 9.97 11.70 -6.89
C ILE A 58 9.43 10.81 -5.79
N GLN A 59 8.85 9.66 -6.16
CA GLN A 59 8.24 8.75 -5.21
C GLN A 59 8.55 7.29 -5.51
N GLU A 60 8.78 6.57 -4.43
CA GLU A 60 8.77 5.12 -4.44
C GLU A 60 7.33 4.63 -4.28
N VAL A 61 6.93 3.64 -5.08
CA VAL A 61 5.62 3.00 -5.01
C VAL A 61 5.73 1.48 -4.99
N GLY A 62 4.64 0.83 -4.58
CA GLY A 62 4.51 -0.63 -4.64
C GLY A 62 4.44 -1.21 -6.05
N CYS A 63 4.33 -2.53 -6.14
CA CYS A 63 4.23 -3.25 -7.41
C CYS A 63 2.86 -3.04 -8.08
N LEU A 64 2.85 -2.68 -9.36
CA LEU A 64 1.61 -2.56 -10.15
C LEU A 64 1.02 -3.93 -10.56
N GLY A 65 1.73 -5.03 -10.29
CA GLY A 65 1.36 -6.38 -10.71
C GLY A 65 1.89 -6.76 -12.10
N LEU A 66 2.74 -5.93 -12.70
CA LEU A 66 3.38 -6.16 -13.99
C LEU A 66 4.87 -6.47 -13.82
N CYS A 67 5.19 -7.44 -12.96
CA CYS A 67 6.58 -7.74 -12.53
C CYS A 67 7.56 -8.02 -13.69
N TYR A 68 7.07 -8.53 -14.83
CA TYR A 68 7.91 -8.77 -16.02
C TYR A 68 8.41 -7.48 -16.69
N ALA A 69 7.76 -6.35 -16.40
CA ALA A 69 8.07 -5.04 -16.95
C ALA A 69 8.93 -4.19 -16.01
N GLU A 70 9.31 -4.71 -14.84
CA GLU A 70 10.16 -3.99 -13.88
C GLU A 70 11.61 -3.81 -14.41
N PRO A 71 12.34 -2.75 -14.01
CA PRO A 71 11.85 -1.60 -13.24
C PRO A 71 10.85 -0.75 -14.02
N LEU A 72 9.68 -0.49 -13.42
CA LEU A 72 8.66 0.40 -13.96
C LEU A 72 8.85 1.81 -13.43
N LEU A 73 9.06 2.75 -14.35
CA LEU A 73 9.10 4.19 -14.11
C LEU A 73 7.84 4.79 -14.72
N ASP A 74 7.09 5.60 -13.98
CA ASP A 74 6.05 6.44 -14.59
C ASP A 74 6.26 7.92 -14.31
N ILE A 75 5.89 8.74 -15.29
CA ILE A 75 6.00 10.18 -15.21
C ILE A 75 4.62 10.77 -15.54
N LYS A 76 4.04 11.51 -14.58
CA LYS A 76 2.86 12.36 -14.79
C LYS A 76 3.32 13.81 -14.92
N LYS A 77 3.23 14.36 -16.12
CA LYS A 77 3.38 15.82 -16.33
C LYS A 77 2.09 16.55 -15.92
N PRO A 78 2.15 17.82 -15.51
CA PRO A 78 0.96 18.60 -15.18
C PRO A 78 -0.08 18.56 -16.30
N GLY A 79 -1.33 18.19 -15.97
CA GLY A 79 -2.43 18.08 -16.93
C GLY A 79 -2.31 16.96 -17.97
N LYS A 80 -1.44 15.97 -17.75
CA LYS A 80 -1.27 14.78 -18.61
C LYS A 80 -1.50 13.49 -17.84
N SER A 81 -1.81 12.42 -18.56
CA SER A 81 -1.83 11.05 -18.02
C SER A 81 -0.45 10.61 -17.54
N ARG A 82 -0.41 9.57 -16.72
CA ARG A 82 0.83 8.90 -16.30
C ARG A 82 1.37 8.11 -17.49
N LEU A 83 2.59 8.41 -17.94
CA LEU A 83 3.27 7.67 -18.99
C LEU A 83 4.25 6.67 -18.37
N PHE A 84 4.13 5.40 -18.71
CA PHE A 84 4.95 4.32 -18.15
C PHE A 84 6.08 3.93 -19.09
N PHE A 85 7.25 3.70 -18.50
CA PHE A 85 8.44 3.16 -19.14
C PHE A 85 8.79 1.84 -18.47
N ASN A 86 8.97 0.78 -19.26
CA ASN A 86 9.28 -0.55 -18.76
C ASN A 86 10.76 -0.90 -18.89
N ASN A 87 11.19 -1.87 -18.08
CA ASN A 87 12.53 -2.44 -18.08
C ASN A 87 13.60 -1.33 -18.14
N VAL A 88 13.41 -0.28 -17.33
CA VAL A 88 14.29 0.89 -17.35
C VAL A 88 15.61 0.53 -16.70
N THR A 89 16.72 0.85 -17.35
CA THR A 89 18.06 0.72 -16.78
C THR A 89 18.61 2.08 -16.33
N PRO A 90 19.61 2.13 -15.43
CA PRO A 90 20.23 3.38 -15.00
C PRO A 90 20.79 4.22 -16.15
N GLU A 91 21.29 3.58 -17.20
CA GLU A 91 21.91 4.23 -18.37
C GLU A 91 20.87 4.92 -19.27
N GLU A 92 19.61 4.52 -19.20
CA GLU A 92 18.51 5.07 -20.01
C GLU A 92 17.84 6.28 -19.38
N ILE A 93 18.13 6.59 -18.11
CA ILE A 93 17.56 7.73 -17.38
C ILE A 93 17.84 9.05 -18.11
N GLU A 94 19.06 9.26 -18.57
CA GLU A 94 19.43 10.53 -19.22
C GLU A 94 18.59 10.73 -20.48
N TYR A 95 18.44 9.68 -21.29
CA TYR A 95 17.63 9.69 -22.50
C TYR A 95 16.14 9.94 -22.19
N ILE A 96 15.56 9.23 -21.22
CA ILE A 96 14.14 9.39 -20.85
C ILE A 96 13.86 10.81 -20.35
N VAL A 97 14.72 11.33 -19.46
CA VAL A 97 14.56 12.68 -18.90
C VAL A 97 14.76 13.75 -19.96
N ASP A 98 15.82 13.66 -20.77
CA ASP A 98 16.09 14.66 -21.82
C ASP A 98 14.94 14.68 -22.83
N GLU A 99 14.52 13.53 -23.35
CA GLU A 99 13.45 13.49 -24.35
C GLU A 99 12.11 13.90 -23.76
N TYR A 100 11.70 13.36 -22.61
CA TYR A 100 10.31 13.53 -22.14
C TYR A 100 10.07 14.76 -21.27
N LEU A 101 11.07 15.15 -20.46
CA LEU A 101 10.95 16.25 -19.50
C LEU A 101 11.62 17.55 -19.96
N ILE A 102 12.66 17.50 -20.81
CA ILE A 102 13.37 18.70 -21.27
C ILE A 102 12.94 19.09 -22.68
N ASN A 103 13.00 18.14 -23.62
CA ASN A 103 12.75 18.39 -25.04
C ASN A 103 11.27 18.34 -25.42
N GLU A 104 10.39 17.99 -24.47
CA GLU A 104 8.95 17.77 -24.70
C GLU A 104 8.67 16.75 -25.83
N GLY A 105 9.62 15.84 -26.06
CA GLY A 105 9.56 14.74 -26.99
C GLY A 105 8.88 13.50 -26.40
N TYR A 106 9.13 12.34 -27.03
CA TYR A 106 8.46 11.09 -26.70
C TYR A 106 9.40 9.89 -26.96
N PRO A 107 9.98 9.27 -25.91
CA PRO A 107 10.95 8.19 -26.06
C PRO A 107 10.25 6.86 -26.40
N LYS A 108 9.73 6.79 -27.63
CA LYS A 108 8.79 5.76 -28.12
C LYS A 108 9.22 4.32 -27.83
N GLU A 109 10.51 4.03 -27.92
CA GLU A 109 11.05 2.68 -27.76
C GLU A 109 10.95 2.14 -26.32
N LYS A 110 10.84 3.02 -25.33
CA LYS A 110 10.71 2.66 -23.91
C LYS A 110 9.29 2.78 -23.37
N VAL A 111 8.38 3.42 -24.12
CA VAL A 111 7.01 3.61 -23.64
C VAL A 111 6.28 2.28 -23.63
N PHE A 112 5.75 1.95 -22.46
CA PHE A 112 4.95 0.76 -22.25
C PHE A 112 3.45 1.02 -22.44
N GLY A 113 2.98 2.20 -22.04
CA GLY A 113 1.59 2.63 -22.15
C GLY A 113 1.28 3.76 -21.19
N TYR A 114 -0.01 4.11 -21.07
CA TYR A 114 -0.45 5.15 -20.14
C TYR A 114 -1.54 4.66 -19.17
N ILE A 115 -1.70 5.39 -18.06
CA ILE A 115 -2.87 5.32 -17.18
C ILE A 115 -3.28 6.76 -16.84
N GLY A 116 -4.55 7.11 -17.06
CA GLY A 116 -5.07 8.44 -16.75
C GLY A 116 -6.32 8.81 -17.55
N GLU A 117 -7.15 9.66 -16.96
CA GLU A 117 -8.40 10.14 -17.56
C GLU A 117 -8.15 11.17 -18.67
N GLU A 118 -6.96 11.78 -18.70
CA GLU A 118 -6.57 12.77 -19.70
C GLU A 118 -6.32 12.15 -21.10
N GLY A 119 -6.38 10.82 -21.21
CA GLY A 119 -6.18 10.07 -22.45
C GLY A 119 -4.70 9.82 -22.79
N PRO A 120 -4.41 9.24 -23.96
CA PRO A 120 -3.04 8.92 -24.35
C PRO A 120 -2.20 10.19 -24.53
N VAL A 121 -0.93 10.14 -24.12
CA VAL A 121 0.03 11.22 -24.29
C VAL A 121 0.43 11.37 -25.76
N ASN A 122 0.63 10.26 -26.47
CA ASN A 122 1.04 10.20 -27.88
C ASN A 122 0.54 8.91 -28.59
N GLY A 123 -0.77 8.65 -28.50
CA GLY A 123 -1.43 7.55 -29.22
C GLY A 123 -1.08 6.13 -28.78
N GLU A 124 -0.35 5.97 -27.67
CA GLU A 124 -0.10 4.68 -27.03
C GLU A 124 -1.35 4.09 -26.38
N ASP A 125 -1.35 2.77 -26.21
CA ASP A 125 -2.47 2.06 -25.59
C ASP A 125 -2.49 2.29 -24.07
N SER A 126 -3.70 2.31 -23.51
CA SER A 126 -3.88 2.32 -22.05
C SER A 126 -3.43 0.97 -21.48
N LEU A 127 -2.61 0.98 -20.43
CA LEU A 127 -2.26 -0.24 -19.71
C LEU A 127 -3.50 -0.92 -19.10
N GLU A 128 -4.52 -0.15 -18.73
CA GLU A 128 -5.78 -0.67 -18.21
C GLU A 128 -6.60 -1.43 -19.26
N SER A 129 -6.28 -1.27 -20.55
CA SER A 129 -6.91 -2.04 -21.63
C SER A 129 -6.30 -3.44 -21.80
N MET A 130 -5.10 -3.69 -21.26
CA MET A 130 -4.42 -4.97 -21.38
C MET A 130 -5.20 -6.07 -20.65
N PRO A 131 -5.30 -7.30 -21.21
CA PRO A 131 -6.05 -8.39 -20.57
C PRO A 131 -5.62 -8.66 -19.12
N GLY A 132 -4.33 -8.49 -18.82
CA GLY A 132 -3.77 -8.69 -17.49
C GLY A 132 -4.26 -7.69 -16.44
N LEU A 133 -4.67 -6.47 -16.82
CA LEU A 133 -5.18 -5.44 -15.89
C LEU A 133 -6.70 -5.25 -16.04
N LYS A 134 -7.23 -5.22 -17.27
CA LYS A 134 -8.64 -4.97 -17.58
C LYS A 134 -9.61 -5.89 -16.85
N LEU A 135 -9.19 -7.13 -16.59
CA LEU A 135 -10.02 -8.17 -15.96
C LEU A 135 -9.89 -8.19 -14.43
N GLN A 136 -9.06 -7.33 -13.85
CA GLN A 136 -8.86 -7.27 -12.40
C GLN A 136 -9.93 -6.41 -11.72
N ASN A 137 -10.33 -6.83 -10.52
CA ASN A 137 -11.00 -5.96 -9.56
C ASN A 137 -10.07 -5.80 -8.33
N ARG A 138 -9.30 -4.72 -8.31
CA ARG A 138 -8.26 -4.50 -7.28
C ARG A 138 -8.89 -3.86 -6.05
N ILE A 139 -9.23 -4.68 -5.06
CA ILE A 139 -9.77 -4.19 -3.76
C ILE A 139 -8.62 -3.97 -2.76
N ALA A 140 -7.92 -5.04 -2.39
CA ALA A 140 -6.78 -4.97 -1.45
C ALA A 140 -5.54 -4.29 -2.06
N LEU A 141 -5.43 -4.29 -3.39
CA LEU A 141 -4.31 -3.70 -4.13
C LEU A 141 -4.70 -2.40 -4.86
N ARG A 142 -5.80 -1.74 -4.47
CA ARG A 142 -6.34 -0.55 -5.14
C ARG A 142 -5.30 0.59 -5.27
N ASN A 143 -4.43 0.71 -4.26
CA ASN A 143 -3.41 1.75 -4.17
C ASN A 143 -2.04 1.33 -4.73
N ALA A 144 -1.85 0.05 -5.02
CA ALA A 144 -0.54 -0.48 -5.37
C ALA A 144 -0.05 0.03 -6.74
N GLY A 145 1.14 0.62 -6.73
CA GLY A 145 1.73 1.35 -7.85
C GLY A 145 1.17 2.77 -8.04
N HIS A 146 0.34 3.29 -7.15
CA HIS A 146 -0.25 4.63 -7.25
C HIS A 146 0.18 5.55 -6.11
N THR A 147 0.07 5.07 -4.86
CA THR A 147 0.50 5.78 -3.65
C THR A 147 1.84 5.25 -3.18
N SER A 148 2.58 6.08 -2.45
CA SER A 148 3.80 5.68 -1.77
C SER A 148 3.48 4.92 -0.47
N PRO A 149 4.14 3.78 -0.20
CA PRO A 149 4.00 3.08 1.08
C PRO A 149 4.69 3.81 2.24
N HIS A 150 5.42 4.90 1.96
CA HIS A 150 6.18 5.68 2.94
C HIS A 150 5.46 6.97 3.36
N ASP A 151 4.25 7.21 2.87
CA ASP A 151 3.52 8.46 3.08
C ASP A 151 2.04 8.20 3.36
N ILE A 152 1.70 8.18 4.65
CA ILE A 152 0.34 7.99 5.15
C ILE A 152 -0.67 9.00 4.58
N ASN A 153 -0.25 10.22 4.24
CA ASN A 153 -1.16 11.23 3.72
C ASN A 153 -1.69 10.83 2.34
N GLN A 154 -0.93 10.08 1.55
CA GLN A 154 -1.43 9.57 0.27
C GLN A 154 -2.49 8.50 0.46
N TYR A 155 -2.33 7.62 1.47
CA TYR A 155 -3.36 6.64 1.81
C TYR A 155 -4.66 7.34 2.21
N ILE A 156 -4.57 8.33 3.10
CA ILE A 156 -5.72 9.10 3.61
C ILE A 156 -6.40 9.90 2.49
N ALA A 157 -5.63 10.59 1.64
CA ALA A 157 -6.16 11.35 0.51
C ALA A 157 -6.92 10.48 -0.50
N ASN A 158 -6.62 9.19 -0.55
CA ASN A 158 -7.30 8.19 -1.38
C ASN A 158 -8.35 7.37 -0.60
N GLY A 159 -8.89 7.94 0.49
CA GLY A 159 -9.99 7.38 1.27
C GLY A 159 -9.58 6.43 2.39
N GLY A 160 -8.29 6.32 2.68
CA GLY A 160 -7.77 5.52 3.77
C GLY A 160 -8.20 6.01 5.15
N TYR A 161 -8.42 5.08 6.09
CA TYR A 161 -8.96 5.30 7.44
C TYR A 161 -10.42 5.76 7.50
N ALA A 162 -11.10 5.95 6.37
CA ALA A 162 -12.53 6.28 6.36
C ALA A 162 -13.39 5.12 6.90
N GLY A 163 -12.97 3.87 6.70
CA GLY A 163 -13.65 2.69 7.23
C GLY A 163 -13.53 2.63 8.75
N LEU A 164 -12.33 2.89 9.28
CA LEU A 164 -12.10 3.00 10.72
C LEU A 164 -12.90 4.16 11.33
N TYR A 165 -12.87 5.34 10.70
CA TYR A 165 -13.62 6.49 11.18
C TYR A 165 -15.11 6.18 11.29
N LYS A 166 -15.73 5.66 10.22
CA LYS A 166 -17.13 5.22 10.23
C LYS A 166 -17.41 4.17 11.31
N ALA A 167 -16.54 3.18 11.46
CA ALA A 167 -16.70 2.15 12.48
C ALA A 167 -16.76 2.74 13.89
N LEU A 168 -15.92 3.73 14.18
CA LEU A 168 -15.82 4.35 15.50
C LEU A 168 -16.91 5.40 15.80
N THR A 169 -17.42 6.10 14.78
CA THR A 169 -18.40 7.18 14.99
C THR A 169 -19.84 6.77 14.76
N ASP A 170 -20.08 5.83 13.85
CA ASP A 170 -21.42 5.58 13.30
C ASP A 170 -21.91 4.15 13.55
N MET A 171 -21.06 3.27 14.09
CA MET A 171 -21.35 1.86 14.24
C MET A 171 -20.99 1.35 15.63
N SER A 172 -21.82 0.47 16.17
CA SER A 172 -21.45 -0.40 17.29
C SER A 172 -20.51 -1.52 16.83
N PRO A 173 -19.71 -2.12 17.74
CA PRO A 173 -18.88 -3.28 17.41
C PRO A 173 -19.66 -4.45 16.77
N SER A 174 -20.90 -4.68 17.23
CA SER A 174 -21.79 -5.70 16.65
C SER A 174 -22.19 -5.41 15.21
N GLU A 175 -22.48 -4.14 14.88
CA GLU A 175 -22.82 -3.75 13.51
C GLU A 175 -21.63 -3.92 12.56
N VAL A 176 -20.40 -3.66 13.04
CA VAL A 176 -19.19 -3.91 12.25
C VAL A 176 -19.03 -5.41 11.97
N ILE A 177 -19.26 -6.27 12.96
CA ILE A 177 -19.23 -7.73 12.76
C ILE A 177 -20.27 -8.17 11.73
N ASP A 178 -21.49 -7.64 11.83
CA ASP A 178 -22.58 -8.02 10.93
C ASP A 178 -22.35 -7.52 9.50
N GLU A 179 -21.77 -6.33 9.32
CA GLU A 179 -21.29 -5.84 8.01
C GLU A 179 -20.28 -6.82 7.39
N VAL A 180 -19.31 -7.29 8.18
CA VAL A 180 -18.31 -8.28 7.72
C VAL A 180 -18.97 -9.64 7.41
N LYS A 181 -19.96 -10.09 8.18
CA LYS A 181 -20.74 -11.30 7.84
C LYS A 181 -21.51 -11.12 6.53
N ASN A 182 -22.19 -9.99 6.37
CA ASN A 182 -23.01 -9.69 5.20
C ASN A 182 -22.17 -9.56 3.91
N SER A 183 -20.92 -9.11 4.03
CA SER A 183 -19.97 -9.07 2.90
C SER A 183 -19.62 -10.46 2.35
N GLY A 184 -19.84 -11.52 3.13
CA GLY A 184 -19.44 -12.89 2.78
C GLY A 184 -17.92 -13.11 2.80
N LEU A 185 -17.15 -12.25 3.47
CA LEU A 185 -15.70 -12.39 3.57
C LEU A 185 -15.32 -13.72 4.24
N ARG A 186 -14.37 -14.42 3.61
CA ARG A 186 -13.80 -15.68 4.07
C ARG A 186 -12.29 -15.51 4.24
N GLY A 187 -11.69 -16.29 5.14
CA GLY A 187 -10.25 -16.30 5.38
C GLY A 187 -9.46 -16.52 4.09
N ARG A 188 -8.48 -15.65 3.83
CA ARG A 188 -7.70 -15.65 2.59
C ARG A 188 -6.40 -16.46 2.67
N GLY A 189 -6.01 -16.93 3.85
CA GLY A 189 -4.91 -17.89 4.05
C GLY A 189 -5.26 -19.35 3.73
N GLY A 190 -6.20 -19.61 2.80
CA GLY A 190 -6.50 -20.97 2.31
C GLY A 190 -7.71 -21.68 2.96
N ALA A 191 -7.85 -21.65 4.29
CA ALA A 191 -8.94 -22.38 4.98
C ALA A 191 -10.36 -21.87 4.67
N ALA A 192 -10.47 -20.61 4.22
CA ALA A 192 -11.73 -20.00 3.78
C ALA A 192 -12.87 -20.09 4.81
N PHE A 193 -12.54 -20.03 6.11
CA PHE A 193 -13.54 -19.93 7.17
C PHE A 193 -14.21 -18.53 7.15
N PRO A 194 -15.53 -18.40 7.37
CA PRO A 194 -16.20 -17.08 7.36
C PRO A 194 -15.64 -16.12 8.42
N THR A 195 -15.15 -14.95 7.99
CA THR A 195 -14.40 -14.03 8.85
C THR A 195 -15.25 -13.45 9.98
N GLY A 196 -16.46 -12.96 9.66
CA GLY A 196 -17.36 -12.38 10.68
C GLY A 196 -17.89 -13.41 11.70
N VAL A 197 -17.92 -14.70 11.33
CA VAL A 197 -18.22 -15.79 12.27
C VAL A 197 -17.03 -16.01 13.21
N LYS A 198 -15.80 -16.04 12.69
CA LYS A 198 -14.57 -16.16 13.52
C LYS A 198 -14.49 -15.02 14.54
N TRP A 199 -14.80 -13.78 14.14
CA TRP A 199 -14.81 -12.62 15.04
C TRP A 199 -15.83 -12.76 16.17
N SER A 200 -17.00 -13.34 15.90
CA SER A 200 -18.04 -13.55 16.92
C SER A 200 -17.59 -14.50 18.03
N PHE A 201 -16.69 -15.46 17.73
CA PHE A 201 -16.13 -16.35 18.74
C PHE A 201 -15.20 -15.61 19.70
N LEU A 202 -14.39 -14.67 19.19
CA LEU A 202 -13.49 -13.86 20.02
C LEU A 202 -14.27 -12.93 20.96
N VAL A 203 -15.40 -12.36 20.52
CA VAL A 203 -16.28 -11.55 21.37
C VAL A 203 -16.76 -12.35 22.57
N GLY A 204 -17.22 -13.58 22.37
CA GLY A 204 -17.71 -14.45 23.45
C GLY A 204 -16.62 -15.06 24.34
N SER A 205 -15.34 -14.93 23.97
CA SER A 205 -14.23 -15.52 24.72
C SER A 205 -13.97 -14.77 26.05
N PRO A 206 -13.79 -15.48 27.17
CA PRO A 206 -13.40 -14.87 28.44
C PRO A 206 -11.94 -14.41 28.39
N GLY A 207 -11.65 -13.27 29.01
CA GLY A 207 -10.29 -12.75 29.11
C GLY A 207 -10.29 -11.23 29.16
N PRO A 208 -9.46 -10.61 30.04
CA PRO A 208 -9.42 -9.15 30.16
C PRO A 208 -8.73 -8.49 28.97
N THR A 209 -7.86 -9.21 28.26
CA THR A 209 -7.12 -8.72 27.08
C THR A 209 -7.33 -9.67 25.92
N LYS A 210 -7.56 -9.12 24.74
CA LYS A 210 -7.75 -9.86 23.48
C LYS A 210 -6.82 -9.29 22.42
N TYR A 211 -6.41 -10.15 21.49
CA TYR A 211 -5.43 -9.84 20.46
C TYR A 211 -6.00 -10.13 19.06
N ILE A 212 -5.58 -9.34 18.08
CA ILE A 212 -5.74 -9.65 16.65
C ILE A 212 -4.37 -10.04 16.10
N LEU A 213 -4.23 -11.30 15.71
CA LEU A 213 -2.99 -11.79 15.12
C LEU A 213 -3.14 -11.80 13.59
N CYS A 214 -2.34 -11.01 12.90
CA CYS A 214 -2.25 -11.02 11.44
C CYS A 214 -1.06 -11.88 11.01
N ASN A 215 -1.37 -12.98 10.34
CA ASN A 215 -0.35 -13.88 9.81
C ASN A 215 0.07 -13.43 8.41
N CYS A 216 1.28 -12.89 8.30
CA CYS A 216 1.95 -12.54 7.04
C CYS A 216 3.26 -13.33 6.86
N GLU A 217 3.35 -14.55 7.42
CA GLU A 217 4.51 -15.43 7.23
C GLU A 217 4.70 -15.79 5.75
N GLU A 218 3.61 -16.08 5.05
CA GLU A 218 3.52 -16.32 3.61
C GLU A 218 4.66 -17.22 3.07
N GLY A 219 4.79 -18.41 3.66
CA GLY A 219 5.82 -19.40 3.34
C GLY A 219 5.54 -20.27 2.10
N ASP A 220 4.33 -20.20 1.52
CA ASP A 220 3.94 -20.98 0.34
C ASP A 220 4.74 -20.57 -0.91
N PRO A 221 5.40 -21.50 -1.63
CA PRO A 221 6.11 -21.17 -2.86
C PRO A 221 5.19 -20.54 -3.91
N GLY A 222 5.55 -19.34 -4.37
CA GLY A 222 4.79 -18.58 -5.36
C GLY A 222 3.73 -17.65 -4.78
N ALA A 223 3.53 -17.63 -3.46
CA ALA A 223 2.71 -16.62 -2.79
C ALA A 223 3.52 -15.34 -2.53
N TYR A 224 2.92 -14.20 -2.88
CA TYR A 224 3.45 -12.85 -2.68
C TYR A 224 2.33 -11.80 -2.55
N ASN A 225 1.11 -12.23 -2.30
CA ASN A 225 -0.04 -11.35 -2.09
C ASN A 225 0.10 -10.51 -0.82
N ASP A 226 0.53 -11.12 0.29
CA ASP A 226 0.65 -10.46 1.59
C ASP A 226 1.83 -9.50 1.56
N LYS A 227 3.00 -9.96 1.08
CA LYS A 227 4.15 -9.10 0.80
C LYS A 227 3.77 -7.95 -0.14
N GLY A 228 3.00 -8.25 -1.19
CA GLY A 228 2.50 -7.24 -2.12
C GLY A 228 1.66 -6.15 -1.45
N ILE A 229 0.83 -6.50 -0.46
CA ILE A 229 0.08 -5.52 0.34
C ILE A 229 1.02 -4.73 1.25
N LEU A 230 1.86 -5.41 2.05
CA LEU A 230 2.77 -4.76 3.00
C LEU A 230 3.76 -3.81 2.31
N GLU A 231 4.24 -4.19 1.13
CA GLU A 231 5.16 -3.37 0.36
C GLU A 231 4.46 -2.22 -0.37
N SER A 232 3.18 -2.32 -0.69
CA SER A 232 2.51 -1.32 -1.54
C SER A 232 1.62 -0.37 -0.76
N ASP A 233 0.93 -0.88 0.25
CA ASP A 233 -0.10 -0.18 1.02
C ASP A 233 -0.23 -0.79 2.43
N PRO A 234 0.80 -0.64 3.30
CA PRO A 234 0.77 -1.19 4.65
C PRO A 234 -0.38 -0.61 5.50
N HIS A 235 -0.81 0.63 5.24
CA HIS A 235 -1.93 1.24 5.97
C HIS A 235 -3.28 0.56 5.72
N THR A 236 -3.51 -0.04 4.54
CA THR A 236 -4.67 -0.91 4.31
C THR A 236 -4.74 -2.04 5.34
N LEU A 237 -3.61 -2.63 5.71
CA LEU A 237 -3.57 -3.68 6.72
C LEU A 237 -3.84 -3.11 8.12
N LEU A 238 -3.16 -2.02 8.49
CA LEU A 238 -3.30 -1.41 9.82
C LEU A 238 -4.73 -0.93 10.08
N GLU A 239 -5.39 -0.32 9.09
CA GLU A 239 -6.80 0.07 9.18
C GLU A 239 -7.70 -1.15 9.42
N GLY A 240 -7.49 -2.24 8.65
CA GLY A 240 -8.23 -3.48 8.83
C GLY A 240 -8.04 -4.10 10.22
N LEU A 241 -6.83 -4.04 10.77
CA LEU A 241 -6.51 -4.49 12.12
C LEU A 241 -7.23 -3.66 13.19
N ALA A 242 -7.20 -2.34 13.09
CA ALA A 242 -7.89 -1.46 14.02
C ALA A 242 -9.41 -1.67 14.00
N ILE A 243 -10.01 -1.85 12.81
CA ILE A 243 -11.43 -2.18 12.66
C ILE A 243 -11.75 -3.53 13.32
N ALA A 244 -10.91 -4.55 13.11
CA ALA A 244 -11.08 -5.86 13.75
C ALA A 244 -10.94 -5.77 15.28
N GLY A 245 -9.97 -4.97 15.75
CA GLY A 245 -9.77 -4.67 17.17
C GLY A 245 -11.02 -4.09 17.81
N TYR A 246 -11.55 -3.02 17.20
CA TYR A 246 -12.77 -2.36 17.65
C TYR A 246 -13.96 -3.32 17.68
N ALA A 247 -14.19 -4.03 16.59
CA ALA A 247 -15.31 -4.96 16.44
C ALA A 247 -15.31 -6.08 17.49
N THR A 248 -14.13 -6.55 17.89
CA THR A 248 -13.98 -7.73 18.77
C THR A 248 -13.67 -7.38 20.23
N GLY A 249 -13.41 -6.10 20.52
CA GLY A 249 -12.95 -5.65 21.83
C GLY A 249 -11.50 -6.06 22.14
N ALA A 250 -10.69 -6.25 21.11
CA ALA A 250 -9.24 -6.42 21.26
C ALA A 250 -8.55 -5.07 21.34
N SER A 251 -7.45 -5.03 22.11
CA SER A 251 -6.66 -3.81 22.35
C SER A 251 -5.26 -3.88 21.75
N ASN A 252 -4.90 -5.02 21.17
CA ASN A 252 -3.57 -5.25 20.61
C ASN A 252 -3.67 -6.00 19.26
N GLY A 253 -2.89 -5.57 18.29
CA GLY A 253 -2.67 -6.21 17.01
C GLY A 253 -1.21 -6.62 16.86
N ILE A 254 -0.95 -7.81 16.34
CA ILE A 254 0.40 -8.28 16.05
C ILE A 254 0.46 -8.67 14.57
N VAL A 255 1.36 -8.03 13.82
CA VAL A 255 1.64 -8.38 12.43
C VAL A 255 2.85 -9.32 12.42
N PHE A 256 2.60 -10.60 12.16
CA PHE A 256 3.65 -11.59 12.07
C PHE A 256 4.25 -11.60 10.68
N ILE A 257 5.52 -11.23 10.56
CA ILE A 257 6.24 -11.19 9.29
C ILE A 257 7.43 -12.14 9.37
N ARG A 258 7.67 -12.90 8.31
CA ARG A 258 8.84 -13.79 8.25
C ARG A 258 10.15 -13.00 8.29
N HIS A 259 11.07 -13.44 9.14
CA HIS A 259 12.42 -12.86 9.23
C HIS A 259 13.13 -12.84 7.86
N GLY A 260 13.87 -11.75 7.58
CA GLY A 260 14.59 -11.56 6.31
C GLY A 260 13.75 -10.96 5.17
N HIS A 261 12.48 -10.69 5.41
CA HIS A 261 11.64 -9.90 4.49
C HIS A 261 11.71 -8.41 4.85
N ASP A 262 12.90 -7.81 4.72
CA ASP A 262 13.18 -6.44 5.19
C ASP A 262 12.22 -5.40 4.60
N GLY A 263 11.88 -5.50 3.31
CA GLY A 263 10.93 -4.59 2.65
C GLY A 263 9.56 -4.53 3.34
N PRO A 264 8.84 -5.66 3.48
CA PRO A 264 7.62 -5.74 4.28
C PRO A 264 7.77 -5.30 5.74
N ILE A 265 8.86 -5.68 6.42
CA ILE A 265 9.10 -5.34 7.83
C ILE A 265 9.22 -3.83 8.00
N GLU A 266 10.18 -3.21 7.31
CA GLU A 266 10.49 -1.78 7.43
C GLU A 266 9.30 -0.91 7.02
N ARG A 267 8.57 -1.27 5.94
CA ARG A 267 7.39 -0.52 5.49
C ARG A 267 6.23 -0.63 6.48
N THR A 268 6.04 -1.78 7.10
CA THR A 268 4.99 -1.96 8.12
C THR A 268 5.32 -1.20 9.40
N GLU A 269 6.55 -1.29 9.89
CA GLU A 269 7.01 -0.55 11.07
C GLU A 269 6.90 0.97 10.85
N LYS A 270 7.29 1.45 9.65
CA LYS A 270 7.15 2.87 9.31
C LYS A 270 5.69 3.31 9.26
N ALA A 271 4.80 2.49 8.71
CA ALA A 271 3.37 2.78 8.68
C ALA A 271 2.76 2.80 10.09
N ILE A 272 3.22 1.92 10.99
CA ILE A 272 2.82 1.93 12.41
C ILE A 272 3.24 3.25 13.05
N GLU A 273 4.50 3.68 12.90
CA GLU A 273 4.99 4.97 13.41
C GLU A 273 4.11 6.14 12.92
N GLN A 274 3.85 6.22 11.61
CA GLN A 274 3.02 7.28 11.02
C GLN A 274 1.58 7.26 11.54
N ALA A 275 1.00 6.08 11.75
CA ALA A 275 -0.35 5.94 12.27
C ALA A 275 -0.43 6.35 13.75
N TYR A 276 0.60 6.07 14.55
CA TYR A 276 0.71 6.58 15.92
C TYR A 276 0.81 8.11 15.95
N ASP A 277 1.66 8.70 15.11
CA ASP A 277 1.88 10.15 15.04
C ASP A 277 0.58 10.91 14.71
N LEU A 278 -0.28 10.34 13.88
CA LEU A 278 -1.59 10.93 13.53
C LEU A 278 -2.72 10.54 14.50
N GLY A 279 -2.47 9.70 15.50
CA GLY A 279 -3.50 9.23 16.44
C GLY A 279 -4.57 8.34 15.81
N LEU A 280 -4.17 7.57 14.78
CA LEU A 280 -5.01 6.60 14.07
C LEU A 280 -4.91 5.18 14.66
N ILE A 281 -3.89 4.95 15.48
CA ILE A 281 -3.71 3.81 16.38
C ILE A 281 -3.17 4.30 17.73
N GLY A 282 -3.06 3.42 18.72
CA GLY A 282 -2.64 3.76 20.09
C GLY A 282 -3.82 4.14 20.98
N ASN A 283 -3.66 5.22 21.76
CA ASN A 283 -4.65 5.63 22.75
C ASN A 283 -5.64 6.67 22.22
N ASN A 284 -6.90 6.53 22.61
CA ASN A 284 -8.02 7.40 22.31
C ASN A 284 -8.13 7.71 20.81
N ILE A 285 -8.16 6.66 20.00
CA ILE A 285 -8.09 6.74 18.54
C ILE A 285 -9.21 7.65 18.04
N LEU A 286 -8.82 8.66 17.24
CA LEU A 286 -9.72 9.69 16.70
C LEU A 286 -10.57 10.41 17.77
N GLY A 287 -10.08 10.49 19.01
CA GLY A 287 -10.76 11.14 20.14
C GLY A 287 -11.87 10.32 20.77
N THR A 288 -11.95 9.02 20.48
CA THR A 288 -12.87 8.07 21.13
C THR A 288 -12.23 7.43 22.37
N ASP A 289 -12.97 6.58 23.09
CA ASP A 289 -12.43 5.79 24.21
C ASP A 289 -11.74 4.48 23.76
N PHE A 290 -11.69 4.22 22.44
CA PHE A 290 -11.08 3.01 21.89
C PHE A 290 -9.56 3.16 21.80
N ASN A 291 -8.85 2.14 22.29
CA ASN A 291 -7.40 2.02 22.26
C ASN A 291 -7.01 0.75 21.50
N PHE A 292 -6.02 0.84 20.62
CA PHE A 292 -5.52 -0.31 19.88
C PHE A 292 -4.05 -0.12 19.48
N ASP A 293 -3.17 -0.89 20.09
CA ASP A 293 -1.75 -0.89 19.78
C ASP A 293 -1.42 -1.93 18.70
N ILE A 294 -0.42 -1.64 17.84
CA ILE A 294 0.03 -2.57 16.81
C ILE A 294 1.55 -2.68 16.84
N GLU A 295 2.07 -3.91 16.80
CA GLU A 295 3.49 -4.18 16.63
C GLU A 295 3.76 -5.22 15.54
N VAL A 296 5.00 -5.25 15.06
CA VAL A 296 5.51 -6.32 14.19
C VAL A 296 6.20 -7.36 15.07
N ALA A 297 5.83 -8.62 14.88
CA ALA A 297 6.55 -9.76 15.43
C ALA A 297 7.18 -10.57 14.30
N LEU A 298 8.39 -11.08 14.51
CA LEU A 298 9.11 -11.83 13.48
C LEU A 298 8.92 -13.33 13.69
N THR A 299 8.48 -14.03 12.66
CA THR A 299 8.45 -15.50 12.66
C THR A 299 9.79 -16.07 12.21
N GLY A 300 10.12 -17.28 12.68
CA GLY A 300 11.31 -18.01 12.26
C GLY A 300 11.22 -18.55 10.82
N GLU A 301 12.27 -19.23 10.36
CA GLU A 301 12.35 -19.73 8.98
C GLU A 301 11.50 -20.98 8.67
N SER A 302 10.68 -21.43 9.62
CA SER A 302 9.89 -22.66 9.48
C SER A 302 8.57 -22.39 8.78
N TYR A 303 8.31 -23.13 7.68
CA TYR A 303 7.00 -23.16 7.01
C TYR A 303 5.83 -23.44 7.96
N VAL A 304 6.08 -24.24 9.01
CA VAL A 304 5.05 -24.58 10.01
C VAL A 304 4.61 -23.36 10.82
N ALA A 305 5.43 -22.30 10.91
CA ALA A 305 5.07 -21.07 11.62
C ALA A 305 3.86 -20.35 10.99
N GLY A 306 3.50 -20.68 9.75
CA GLY A 306 2.26 -20.20 9.13
C GLY A 306 0.97 -20.86 9.67
N GLU A 307 1.06 -21.94 10.45
CA GLU A 307 -0.08 -22.57 11.12
C GLU A 307 -0.49 -21.76 12.37
N GLU A 308 -1.79 -21.58 12.62
CA GLU A 308 -2.26 -20.59 13.61
C GLU A 308 -1.80 -20.88 15.05
N THR A 309 -1.68 -22.15 15.45
CA THR A 309 -1.18 -22.50 16.79
C THR A 309 0.33 -22.40 16.88
N ALA A 310 1.06 -22.81 15.84
CA ALA A 310 2.51 -22.65 15.78
C ALA A 310 2.92 -21.17 15.76
N LEU A 311 2.15 -20.30 15.10
CA LEU A 311 2.35 -18.86 15.08
C LEU A 311 2.27 -18.24 16.48
N MET A 312 1.33 -18.72 17.31
CA MET A 312 1.15 -18.23 18.68
C MET A 312 2.27 -18.66 19.64
N GLU A 313 2.98 -19.75 19.32
CA GLU A 313 4.12 -20.26 20.10
C GLU A 313 5.47 -19.66 19.67
N ALA A 314 5.52 -19.06 18.46
CA ALA A 314 6.72 -18.48 17.87
C ALA A 314 7.05 -17.10 18.46
#